data_AF-A0A447QJ17-F1
#
_entry.id   AF-A0A447QJ17-F1
#
_cell.length_a   1.000
_cell.length_b   1.000
_cell.length_c   1.000
_cell.angle_alpha   90.00
_cell.angle_beta   90.00
_cell.angle_gamma   90.00
#
_symmetry.space_group_name_H-M   'P 1'
#
loop_
_entity.id
_entity.type
_entity.pdbx_description
1 polymer ?
#
loop_
_entity_poly.entity_id
_entity_poly.type
_entity_poly.pdbx_seq_one_letter_code
_entity_poly.pdbx_strand_id
1 'polypeptide(L)' 'MEERVRLLTLQEKNVMIDVLQGLPLCRIARNHNIKMKTAASHKYNAFRKLGVLRKIDLLQLRIEWF' A
#
# COMPACT_ATOMS: atom_id res chain seq x y z
N MET A 1 -10.32 16.01 -0.99
CA MET A 1 -8.98 15.50 -1.38
C MET A 1 -8.73 14.09 -0.81
N GLU A 2 -9.75 13.28 -0.50
CA GLU A 2 -9.61 11.89 0.00
C GLU A 2 -9.73 10.83 -1.12
N GLU A 3 -9.78 11.27 -2.37
CA GLU A 3 -10.42 10.53 -3.45
C GLU A 3 -9.52 9.44 -4.05
N ARG A 4 -8.21 9.60 -3.92
CA ARG A 4 -7.22 8.68 -4.50
C ARG A 4 -7.10 7.37 -3.72
N VAL A 5 -7.10 7.45 -2.39
CA VAL A 5 -7.06 6.24 -1.53
C VAL A 5 -8.31 5.38 -1.72
N ARG A 6 -9.46 5.99 -2.05
CA ARG A 6 -10.72 5.27 -2.35
C ARG A 6 -10.64 4.38 -3.60
N LEU A 7 -9.66 4.58 -4.49
CA LEU A 7 -9.43 3.73 -5.66
C LEU A 7 -8.77 2.39 -5.30
N LEU A 8 -8.22 2.28 -4.09
CA LEU A 8 -7.59 1.06 -3.61
C LEU A 8 -8.66 0.06 -3.17
N THR A 9 -8.43 -1.19 -3.52
CA THR A 9 -9.13 -2.30 -2.85
C THR A 9 -8.73 -2.35 -1.37
N LEU A 10 -9.53 -3.01 -0.55
CA LEU A 10 -9.22 -3.20 0.87
C LEU A 10 -7.83 -3.83 1.09
N GLN A 11 -7.47 -4.83 0.26
CA GLN A 11 -6.17 -5.50 0.36
C GLN A 11 -5.01 -4.60 -0.03
N GLU A 12 -5.16 -3.82 -1.10
CA GLU A 12 -4.17 -2.81 -1.48
C GLU A 12 -4.03 -1.76 -0.38
N LYS A 13 -5.13 -1.26 0.18
CA LYS A 13 -5.10 -0.29 1.29
C LYS A 13 -4.33 -0.85 2.49
N ASN A 14 -4.65 -2.06 2.91
CA ASN A 14 -4.01 -2.72 4.06
C ASN A 14 -2.50 -2.95 3.84
N VAL A 15 -2.11 -3.45 2.65
CA VAL A 15 -0.69 -3.60 2.29
C VAL A 15 0.03 -2.26 2.34
N MET A 16 -0.60 -1.19 1.86
CA MET A 16 0.01 0.13 1.83
C MET A 16 0.14 0.78 3.22
N ILE A 17 -0.79 0.53 4.14
CA ILE A 17 -0.66 0.93 5.55
C ILE A 17 0.58 0.29 6.17
N ASP A 18 0.79 -1.01 5.95
CA ASP A 18 1.98 -1.70 6.46
C ASP A 18 3.29 -1.18 5.80
N VAL A 19 3.24 -0.83 4.51
CA VAL A 19 4.37 -0.20 3.80
C VAL A 19 4.71 1.16 4.42
N LEU A 20 3.70 1.96 4.76
CA LEU A 20 3.85 3.26 5.43
C LEU A 20 4.47 3.12 6.82
N GLN A 21 4.12 2.05 7.55
CA GLN A 21 4.73 1.70 8.84
C GLN A 21 6.18 1.21 8.72
N GLY A 22 6.68 1.02 7.50
CA GLY A 22 8.06 0.57 7.27
C GLY A 22 8.25 -0.94 7.25
N LEU A 23 7.18 -1.72 7.21
CA LEU A 23 7.29 -3.17 7.21
C LEU A 23 7.87 -3.70 5.89
N PRO A 24 8.79 -4.68 5.94
CA PRO A 24 9.29 -5.35 4.74
C PRO A 24 8.21 -6.28 4.15
N LEU A 25 8.23 -6.47 2.83
CA LEU A 25 7.22 -7.26 2.10
C LEU A 25 7.03 -8.69 2.63
N CYS A 26 8.08 -9.31 3.17
CA CYS A 26 7.97 -10.64 3.79
C CYS A 26 7.10 -10.63 5.05
N ARG A 27 7.20 -9.59 5.90
CA ARG A 27 6.32 -9.42 7.07
C ARG A 27 4.90 -9.08 6.64
N ILE A 28 4.73 -8.21 5.66
CA ILE A 28 3.40 -7.88 5.11
C ILE A 28 2.71 -9.15 4.60
N ALA A 29 3.41 -9.94 3.79
CA ALA A 29 2.90 -11.20 3.27
C ALA A 29 2.45 -12.15 4.40
N ARG A 30 3.25 -12.26 5.46
CA ARG A 30 2.90 -13.03 6.66
C ARG A 30 1.68 -12.45 7.40
N ASN A 31 1.61 -11.14 7.60
CA ASN A 31 0.50 -10.49 8.33
C ASN A 31 -0.85 -10.68 7.62
N HIS A 32 -0.85 -10.66 6.28
CA HIS A 32 -2.05 -10.84 5.47
C HIS A 32 -2.28 -12.30 5.05
N ASN A 33 -1.44 -13.24 5.52
CA ASN A 33 -1.47 -14.65 5.13
C ASN A 33 -1.52 -14.88 3.60
N ILE A 34 -0.68 -14.14 2.87
CA ILE A 34 -0.55 -14.21 1.41
C ILE A 34 0.88 -14.53 0.99
N LYS A 35 1.07 -14.94 -0.26
CA LYS A 35 2.42 -15.13 -0.82
C LYS A 35 3.13 -13.77 -0.95
N MET A 36 4.45 -13.77 -0.77
CA MET A 36 5.27 -12.55 -0.95
C MET A 36 5.09 -11.91 -2.33
N LYS A 37 4.93 -12.73 -3.38
CA LYS A 37 4.61 -12.25 -4.74
C LYS A 37 3.28 -11.49 -4.78
N THR A 38 2.26 -11.97 -4.08
CA THR A 38 0.94 -11.34 -4.00
C THR A 38 1.03 -9.99 -3.26
N ALA A 39 1.77 -9.93 -2.15
CA ALA A 39 2.02 -8.66 -1.45
C ALA A 39 2.75 -7.64 -2.35
N ALA A 40 3.73 -8.10 -3.14
CA ALA A 40 4.43 -7.25 -4.12
C ALA A 40 3.47 -6.75 -5.23
N SER A 41 2.59 -7.61 -5.75
CA SER A 41 1.56 -7.22 -6.73
C SER A 41 0.59 -6.19 -6.17
N HIS A 42 0.08 -6.38 -4.94
CA HIS A 42 -0.80 -5.39 -4.30
C HIS A 42 -0.10 -4.04 -4.13
N LYS A 43 1.16 -4.04 -3.66
CA LYS A 43 1.96 -2.82 -3.56
C LYS A 43 2.11 -2.15 -4.92
N TYR A 44 2.49 -2.88 -5.97
CA TYR A 44 2.68 -2.34 -7.32
C TYR A 44 1.38 -1.71 -7.87
N ASN A 45 0.26 -2.44 -7.75
CA ASN A 45 -1.03 -1.95 -8.22
C ASN A 45 -1.49 -0.72 -7.44
N ALA A 46 -1.29 -0.69 -6.12
CA ALA A 46 -1.61 0.45 -5.29
C ALA A 46 -0.79 1.69 -5.66
N PHE A 47 0.52 1.53 -5.89
CA PHE A 47 1.38 2.62 -6.38
C PHE A 47 0.87 3.17 -7.72
N ARG A 48 0.54 2.28 -8.66
CA ARG A 48 0.01 2.66 -9.97
C ARG A 48 -1.32 3.43 -9.85
N LYS A 49 -2.23 2.98 -8.98
CA LYS A 49 -3.54 3.63 -8.75
C LYS A 49 -3.42 4.99 -8.08
N LEU A 50 -2.49 5.13 -7.13
CA LEU A 50 -2.22 6.39 -6.45
C LEU A 50 -1.38 7.36 -7.29
N GLY A 51 -0.83 6.89 -8.42
CA GLY A 51 0.05 7.68 -9.28
C GLY A 51 1.37 8.05 -8.58
N VAL A 52 1.86 7.18 -7.69
CA VAL A 52 3.10 7.40 -6.92
C VAL A 52 4.20 6.47 -7.38
N LEU A 53 5.45 6.92 -7.30
CA LEU A 53 6.61 6.17 -7.79
C LEU A 53 7.51 5.72 -6.65
N ARG A 54 7.58 6.52 -5.58
CA ARG A 54 8.51 6.32 -4.47
C ARG A 54 7.74 6.22 -3.17
N LYS A 55 8.36 5.53 -2.20
CA LYS A 55 7.79 5.40 -0.87
C LYS A 55 7.57 6.76 -0.17
N ILE A 56 8.41 7.75 -0.48
CA ILE A 56 8.28 9.10 0.07
C ILE A 56 6.98 9.80 -0.37
N ASP A 57 6.51 9.54 -1.59
CA ASP A 57 5.28 10.10 -2.12
C ASP A 57 4.05 9.61 -1.32
N LEU A 58 4.10 8.39 -0.80
CA LEU A 58 3.04 7.86 0.07
C LEU A 58 2.97 8.59 1.42
N LEU A 59 4.11 9.04 1.95
CA LEU A 59 4.14 9.78 3.21
C LEU A 59 3.45 11.14 3.08
N GLN A 60 3.49 11.74 1.89
CA GLN A 60 2.76 12.99 1.61
C GLN A 60 1.24 12.78 1.62
N LEU A 61 0.78 11.57 1.27
CA LEU A 61 -0.63 11.20 1.28
C LEU A 61 -1.15 10.77 2.66
N ARG A 62 -0.33 10.86 3.73
CA ARG A 62 -0.65 10.27 5.06
C ARG A 62 -2.01 10.68 5.62
N ILE A 63 -2.47 11.90 5.34
CA ILE A 63 -3.76 12.43 5.82
C ILE A 63 -4.94 11.71 5.17
N GLU A 64 -4.78 11.18 3.94
CA GLU A 64 -5.87 10.56 3.17
C GLU A 64 -6.15 9.09 3.55
N TRP A 65 -5.36 8.50 4.46
CA TRP A 65 -5.48 7.08 4.82
C TRP A 65 -6.53 6.80 5.91
N PHE A 66 -6.85 7.82 6.70
CA PHE A 66 -7.76 7.78 7.87
C PHE A 66 -9.03 8.55 7.58
#